data_AF-A0A965PQX3-F1
#
_entry.id   AF-A0A965PQX3-F1
#
_cell.length_a   1.000
_cell.length_b   1.000
_cell.length_c   1.000
_cell.angle_alpha   90.00
_cell.angle_beta   90.00
_cell.angle_gamma   90.00
#
_symmetry.space_group_name_H-M   'P 1'
#
loop_
_entity.id
_entity.type
_entity.pdbx_description
1 polymer ?
#
loop_
_entity_poly.entity_id
_entity_poly.type
_entity_poly.pdbx_seq_one_letter_code
_entity_poly.pdbx_strand_id
1 'polypeptide(L)'
;MKKHLLIATPMYGGMCTGFFTQSILQLPGVLKERGLDVSFSFMFNESLIQRARNALVNVFMKKEECTHLLFIDADIRFNPHDIVTMLEADKDIICGIYPKKEINWANVEKAVKDNYPVEHLKHFTGSMVVNLVDYQGQVTVPRNEPVEIFAGGTGFM
;
A
#
# COMPACT_ATOMS: atom_id res chain seq x y z
N MET A 1 -11.93 -7.13 -21.41
CA MET A 1 -12.86 -6.57 -20.41
C MET A 1 -12.26 -5.25 -19.91
N LYS A 2 -13.06 -4.21 -19.70
CA LYS A 2 -12.54 -2.93 -19.16
C LYS A 2 -12.10 -3.15 -17.71
N LYS A 3 -10.89 -2.74 -17.33
CA LYS A 3 -10.41 -2.86 -15.95
C LYS A 3 -11.18 -1.89 -15.06
N HIS A 4 -11.71 -2.42 -13.96
CA HIS A 4 -12.42 -1.69 -12.91
C HIS A 4 -11.85 -2.08 -11.55
N LEU A 5 -11.35 -1.10 -10.81
CA LEU A 5 -10.72 -1.28 -9.51
C LEU A 5 -11.71 -1.01 -8.37
N LEU A 6 -11.84 -1.92 -7.41
CA LEU A 6 -12.46 -1.63 -6.13
C LEU A 6 -11.39 -1.26 -5.11
N ILE A 7 -11.45 -0.04 -4.58
CA ILE A 7 -10.67 0.36 -3.42
C ILE A 7 -11.39 -0.09 -2.15
N ALA A 8 -10.72 -0.90 -1.33
CA ALA A 8 -11.21 -1.42 -0.08
C ALA A 8 -10.36 -0.89 1.08
N THR A 9 -10.94 -0.01 1.90
CA THR A 9 -10.21 0.63 3.02
C THR A 9 -10.95 0.40 4.34
N PRO A 10 -10.36 -0.39 5.25
CA PRO A 10 -10.78 -0.42 6.65
C PRO A 10 -10.45 0.91 7.33
N MET A 11 -11.38 1.46 8.10
CA MET A 11 -11.21 2.73 8.81
C MET A 11 -11.62 2.58 10.27
N TYR A 12 -10.62 2.46 11.14
CA TYR A 12 -10.83 2.43 12.58
C TYR A 12 -11.42 3.77 13.05
N GLY A 13 -12.57 3.72 13.73
CA GLY A 13 -13.29 4.93 14.18
C GLY A 13 -13.78 5.83 13.04
N GLY A 14 -13.84 5.33 11.79
CA GLY A 14 -14.17 6.14 10.62
C GLY A 14 -13.08 7.16 10.26
N MET A 15 -11.88 7.02 10.82
CA MET A 15 -10.79 7.97 10.61
C MET A 15 -9.96 7.60 9.38
N CYS A 16 -9.52 8.64 8.67
CA CYS A 16 -8.49 8.56 7.65
C CYS A 16 -7.52 9.74 7.81
N THR A 17 -6.28 9.55 7.36
CA THR A 17 -5.26 10.61 7.43
C THR A 17 -5.38 11.57 6.25
N GLY A 18 -4.96 12.81 6.44
CA GLY A 18 -4.98 13.82 5.36
C GLY A 18 -4.18 13.39 4.12
N PHE A 19 -3.06 12.68 4.30
CA PHE A 19 -2.25 12.19 3.18
C PHE A 19 -2.93 11.05 2.40
N PHE A 20 -3.61 10.13 3.08
CA PHE A 20 -4.47 9.15 2.42
C PHE A 20 -5.58 9.85 1.62
N THR A 21 -6.26 10.80 2.23
CA THR A 21 -7.33 11.59 1.58
C THR A 21 -6.84 12.32 0.33
N GLN A 22 -5.65 12.92 0.39
CA GLN A 22 -5.04 13.57 -0.77
C GLN A 22 -4.78 12.58 -1.91
N SER A 23 -4.33 11.36 -1.58
CA SER A 23 -4.03 10.31 -2.55
C SER A 23 -5.32 9.78 -3.20
N ILE A 24 -6.34 9.50 -2.39
CA ILE A 24 -7.61 8.92 -2.86
C ILE A 24 -8.42 9.90 -3.72
N LEU A 25 -8.39 11.21 -3.41
CA LEU A 25 -9.11 12.23 -4.17
C LEU A 25 -8.57 12.41 -5.60
N GLN A 26 -7.28 12.17 -5.81
CA GLN A 26 -6.64 12.29 -7.12
C GLN A 26 -6.80 11.03 -7.98
N LEU A 27 -6.95 9.87 -7.33
CA LEU A 27 -6.97 8.58 -8.00
C LEU A 27 -8.03 8.43 -9.11
N PRO A 28 -9.30 8.82 -8.94
CA PRO A 28 -10.29 8.73 -10.01
C PRO A 28 -9.89 9.46 -11.29
N GLY A 29 -9.25 10.63 -11.17
CA GLY A 29 -8.79 11.41 -12.32
C GLY A 29 -7.72 10.65 -13.10
N VAL A 30 -6.70 10.17 -12.39
CA VAL A 30 -5.59 9.41 -12.97
C VAL A 30 -6.06 8.11 -13.63
N LEU A 31 -6.98 7.38 -13.00
CA LEU A 31 -7.54 6.15 -13.56
C LEU A 31 -8.41 6.44 -14.80
N LYS A 32 -9.24 7.49 -14.75
CA LYS A 32 -10.10 7.87 -15.87
C LYS A 32 -9.31 8.27 -17.11
N GLU A 33 -8.20 8.99 -16.96
CA GLU A 33 -7.29 9.34 -18.05
C GLU A 33 -6.72 8.10 -18.77
N ARG A 34 -6.64 6.96 -18.08
CA ARG A 34 -6.21 5.66 -18.62
C ARG A 34 -7.37 4.76 -19.03
N GLY A 35 -8.61 5.25 -19.02
CA GLY A 35 -9.80 4.47 -19.34
C GLY A 35 -10.12 3.38 -18.31
N LEU A 36 -9.64 3.52 -17.08
CA LEU A 36 -9.88 2.61 -15.96
C LEU A 36 -11.02 3.14 -15.09
N ASP A 37 -11.91 2.25 -14.67
CA ASP A 37 -12.99 2.60 -13.74
C ASP A 37 -12.58 2.30 -12.29
N VAL A 38 -13.22 3.00 -11.36
CA VAL A 38 -12.95 2.83 -9.93
C VAL A 38 -14.24 2.89 -9.10
N SER A 39 -14.29 2.08 -8.05
CA SER A 39 -15.31 2.13 -7.00
C SER A 39 -14.64 2.11 -5.64
N PHE A 40 -15.35 2.57 -4.62
CA PHE A 40 -14.83 2.67 -3.26
C PHE A 40 -15.72 1.90 -2.29
N SER A 41 -15.11 1.16 -1.38
CA SER A 41 -15.75 0.49 -0.28
C SER A 41 -14.98 0.79 1.01
N PHE A 42 -15.63 1.53 1.89
CA PHE A 42 -15.08 1.91 3.18
C PHE A 42 -15.79 1.15 4.29
N MET A 43 -15.02 0.51 5.17
CA MET A 43 -15.57 -0.19 6.32
C MET A 43 -15.22 0.57 7.60
N PHE A 44 -16.22 1.22 8.18
CA PHE A 44 -16.07 2.03 9.38
C PHE A 44 -16.25 1.20 10.66
N ASN A 45 -15.59 1.64 11.73
CA ASN A 45 -15.81 1.15 13.10
C ASN A 45 -15.57 -0.35 13.30
N GLU A 46 -14.66 -0.91 12.50
CA GLU A 46 -14.20 -2.29 12.66
C GLU A 46 -12.85 -2.33 13.36
N SER A 47 -12.79 -3.03 14.49
CA SER A 47 -11.54 -3.20 15.26
C SER A 47 -10.74 -4.43 14.80
N LEU A 48 -11.41 -5.46 14.26
CA LEU A 48 -10.76 -6.67 13.80
C LEU A 48 -10.51 -6.62 12.29
N ILE A 49 -9.28 -6.29 11.91
CA ILE A 49 -8.88 -6.10 10.50
C ILE A 49 -9.17 -7.33 9.62
N GLN A 50 -9.01 -8.55 10.14
CA GLN A 50 -9.33 -9.75 9.37
C GLN A 50 -10.82 -9.81 8.99
N ARG A 51 -11.70 -9.46 9.93
CA ARG A 51 -13.15 -9.37 9.68
C ARG A 51 -13.45 -8.25 8.67
N ALA A 52 -12.81 -7.09 8.85
CA ALA A 52 -12.98 -5.95 7.96
C ALA A 52 -12.69 -6.33 6.51
N ARG A 53 -11.53 -6.95 6.28
CA ARG A 53 -11.07 -7.34 4.96
C ARG A 53 -11.93 -8.44 4.36
N ASN A 54 -12.30 -9.47 5.13
CA ASN A 54 -13.21 -10.52 4.64
C ASN A 54 -14.57 -9.95 4.19
N ALA A 55 -15.11 -8.98 4.94
CA ALA A 55 -16.35 -8.33 4.55
C ALA A 55 -16.18 -7.46 3.30
N LEU A 56 -15.05 -6.76 3.13
CA LEU A 56 -14.71 -6.01 1.93
C LEU A 56 -14.50 -6.92 0.70
N VAL A 57 -13.86 -8.10 0.86
CA VAL A 57 -13.79 -9.12 -0.20
C VAL A 57 -15.19 -9.57 -0.59
N ASN A 58 -16.09 -9.81 0.37
CA ASN A 58 -17.47 -10.17 0.06
C ASN A 58 -18.21 -9.06 -0.73
N VAL A 59 -17.91 -7.79 -0.48
CA VAL A 59 -18.43 -6.68 -1.30
C VAL A 59 -17.86 -6.75 -2.72
N PHE A 60 -16.55 -6.96 -2.86
CA PHE A 60 -15.89 -7.12 -4.16
C PHE A 60 -16.51 -8.26 -4.97
N MET A 61 -16.66 -9.45 -4.38
CA MET A 61 -17.21 -10.63 -5.06
C MET A 61 -18.66 -10.46 -5.51
N LYS A 62 -19.41 -9.51 -4.93
CA LYS A 62 -20.80 -9.19 -5.32
C LYS A 62 -20.88 -8.12 -6.42
N LYS A 63 -19.77 -7.48 -6.76
CA LYS A 63 -19.68 -6.44 -7.79
C LYS A 63 -19.10 -7.04 -9.05
N GLU A 64 -19.98 -7.57 -9.90
CA GLU A 64 -19.59 -8.24 -11.16
C GLU A 64 -18.82 -7.33 -12.12
N GLU A 65 -18.95 -6.01 -11.99
CA GLU A 65 -18.20 -5.03 -12.76
C GLU A 65 -16.73 -4.91 -12.32
N CYS A 66 -16.42 -5.22 -11.07
CA CYS A 66 -15.09 -5.06 -10.50
C CYS A 66 -14.17 -6.21 -10.90
N THR A 67 -13.00 -5.87 -11.40
CA THR A 67 -12.00 -6.85 -11.90
C THR A 67 -10.79 -6.98 -10.99
N HIS A 68 -10.47 -5.92 -10.23
CA HIS A 68 -9.33 -5.86 -9.33
C HIS A 68 -9.77 -5.31 -7.98
N LEU A 69 -9.11 -5.74 -6.91
CA LEU A 69 -9.32 -5.27 -5.55
C LEU A 69 -8.01 -4.65 -5.05
N LEU A 70 -8.05 -3.45 -4.49
CA LEU A 70 -6.93 -2.86 -3.77
C LEU A 70 -7.31 -2.69 -2.30
N PHE A 71 -6.63 -3.41 -1.42
CA PHE A 71 -6.58 -3.08 -0.01
C PHE A 71 -5.61 -1.94 0.23
N ILE A 72 -6.11 -0.87 0.83
CA ILE A 72 -5.29 0.27 1.24
C ILE A 72 -5.72 0.72 2.64
N ASP A 73 -4.79 0.77 3.58
CA ASP A 73 -5.03 1.27 4.93
C ASP A 73 -5.22 2.80 4.89
N ALA A 74 -6.13 3.31 5.73
CA ALA A 74 -6.55 4.72 5.74
C ALA A 74 -5.46 5.73 6.21
N ASP A 75 -4.28 5.22 6.57
CA ASP A 75 -3.12 6.00 7.00
C ASP A 75 -1.88 5.84 6.10
N ILE A 76 -2.05 5.19 4.95
CA ILE A 76 -0.98 5.07 3.95
C ILE A 76 -1.16 6.16 2.89
N ARG A 77 -0.09 6.93 2.68
CA ARG A 77 0.05 7.81 1.51
C ARG A 77 0.56 6.99 0.34
N PHE A 78 -0.04 7.17 -0.83
CA PHE A 78 0.40 6.53 -2.06
C PHE A 78 0.37 7.52 -3.22
N ASN A 79 1.18 7.28 -4.26
CA ASN A 79 1.08 8.03 -5.49
C ASN A 79 0.03 7.36 -6.39
N PRO A 80 -1.02 8.06 -6.84
CA PRO A 80 -2.06 7.47 -7.69
C PRO A 80 -1.54 6.85 -9.00
N HIS A 81 -0.46 7.39 -9.57
CA HIS A 81 0.15 6.83 -10.78
C HIS A 81 0.78 5.46 -10.55
N ASP A 82 1.18 5.14 -9.33
CA ASP A 82 1.73 3.83 -9.00
C ASP A 82 0.63 2.75 -9.10
N ILE A 83 -0.63 3.09 -8.81
CA ILE A 83 -1.77 2.17 -8.96
C ILE A 83 -1.97 1.77 -10.42
N VAL A 84 -1.78 2.70 -11.37
CA VAL A 84 -1.83 2.39 -12.80
C VAL A 84 -0.75 1.37 -13.16
N THR A 85 0.48 1.62 -12.69
CA THR A 85 1.62 0.73 -12.94
C THR A 85 1.40 -0.65 -12.33
N MET A 86 0.83 -0.71 -11.12
CA MET A 86 0.46 -1.97 -10.47
C MET A 86 -0.58 -2.76 -11.27
N LEU A 87 -1.60 -2.09 -11.80
CA LEU A 87 -2.62 -2.71 -12.65
C LEU A 87 -2.05 -3.18 -13.99
N GLU A 88 -1.07 -2.46 -14.56
CA GLU A 88 -0.41 -2.79 -15.83
C GLU A 88 0.60 -3.94 -15.69
N ALA A 89 1.12 -4.19 -14.50
CA ALA A 89 2.11 -5.23 -14.22
C ALA A 89 1.60 -6.67 -14.42
N ASP A 90 0.28 -6.86 -14.51
CA ASP A 90 -0.39 -8.14 -14.80
C ASP A 90 0.09 -9.28 -13.89
N LYS A 91 -0.05 -9.07 -12.58
CA LYS A 91 0.28 -10.03 -11.52
C LYS A 91 -0.98 -10.39 -10.74
N ASP A 92 -1.09 -11.65 -10.32
CA ASP A 92 -2.20 -12.12 -9.49
C ASP A 92 -2.30 -11.34 -8.17
N ILE A 93 -1.14 -11.02 -7.58
CA ILE A 93 -1.01 -10.22 -6.37
C ILE A 93 0.20 -9.29 -6.55
N ILE A 94 0.03 -8.02 -6.21
CA ILE A 94 1.11 -7.02 -6.19
C ILE A 94 0.90 -6.10 -4.99
N CYS A 95 1.96 -5.82 -4.23
CA CYS A 95 1.87 -4.96 -3.05
C CYS A 95 2.82 -3.77 -3.13
N GLY A 96 2.40 -2.65 -2.57
CA GLY A 96 3.28 -1.51 -2.33
C GLY A 96 4.11 -1.72 -1.07
N ILE A 97 5.37 -1.29 -1.09
CA ILE A 97 6.22 -1.26 0.11
C ILE A 97 5.96 0.04 0.86
N TYR A 98 5.73 -0.07 2.17
CA TYR A 98 5.53 1.07 3.06
C TYR A 98 6.24 0.84 4.40
N PRO A 99 6.58 1.92 5.14
CA PRO A 99 7.21 1.78 6.44
C PRO A 99 6.21 1.26 7.49
N LYS A 100 6.70 0.40 8.39
CA LYS A 100 6.01 0.02 9.62
C LYS A 100 5.88 1.23 10.55
N LYS A 101 4.89 1.19 11.44
CA LYS A 101 4.67 2.20 12.50
C LYS A 101 5.60 2.00 13.70
N GLU A 102 6.90 1.89 13.42
CA GLU A 102 7.94 1.71 14.44
C GLU A 102 9.17 2.53 14.05
N ILE A 103 10.03 2.79 15.04
CA ILE A 103 11.32 3.42 14.81
C ILE A 103 12.38 2.33 14.79
N ASN A 104 13.14 2.27 13.71
CA ASN A 104 14.34 1.42 13.63
C ASN A 104 15.48 2.05 14.44
N TRP A 105 15.47 1.83 15.75
CA TRP A 105 16.48 2.39 16.64
C TRP A 105 17.91 1.91 16.33
N ALA A 106 18.07 0.70 15.81
CA ALA A 106 19.39 0.18 15.41
C ALA A 106 19.99 0.99 14.25
N ASN A 107 19.18 1.33 13.23
CA ASN A 107 19.63 2.17 12.12
C ASN A 107 19.92 3.61 12.59
N VAL A 108 19.11 4.15 13.49
CA VAL A 108 19.33 5.47 14.08
C VAL A 108 20.63 5.49 14.89
N GLU A 109 20.86 4.49 15.74
CA GLU A 109 22.09 4.37 16.54
C GLU A 109 23.32 4.28 15.63
N LYS A 110 23.25 3.50 14.55
CA LYS A 110 24.32 3.41 13.55
C LYS A 110 24.60 4.77 12.92
N ALA A 111 23.57 5.50 12.49
CA ALA A 111 23.73 6.83 11.90
C ALA A 111 24.37 7.84 12.87
N VAL A 112 24.04 7.77 14.17
CA VAL A 112 24.69 8.58 15.20
C VAL A 112 26.17 8.22 15.32
N LYS A 113 26.52 6.93 15.38
CA LYS A 113 27.92 6.48 15.44
C LYS A 113 28.72 6.86 14.18
N ASP A 114 28.05 6.92 13.04
CA ASP A 114 28.62 7.38 11.76
C ASP A 114 28.69 8.93 11.65
N ASN A 115 28.40 9.66 12.74
CA ASN A 115 28.43 11.13 12.82
C ASN A 115 27.50 11.86 11.84
N TYR A 116 26.35 11.27 11.49
CA TYR A 116 25.32 12.01 10.76
C TYR A 116 24.76 13.16 11.61
N PRO A 117 24.50 14.34 11.02
CA PRO A 117 23.81 15.43 11.70
C PRO A 117 22.44 15.00 12.25
N VAL A 118 22.04 15.55 13.41
CA VAL A 118 20.80 15.18 14.11
C VAL A 118 19.57 15.34 13.21
N GLU A 119 19.53 16.38 12.41
CA GLU A 119 18.48 16.70 11.44
C GLU A 119 18.31 15.63 10.35
N HIS A 120 19.34 14.81 10.11
CA HIS A 120 19.30 13.71 9.13
C HIS A 120 18.86 12.38 9.74
N LEU A 121 18.85 12.23 11.07
CA LEU A 121 18.48 10.97 11.75
C LEU A 121 17.06 10.51 11.41
N LYS A 122 16.15 11.44 11.10
CA LYS A 122 14.78 11.16 10.64
C LYS A 122 14.70 10.31 9.37
N HIS A 123 15.78 10.25 8.57
CA HIS A 123 15.86 9.42 7.36
C HIS A 123 16.28 7.97 7.65
N PHE A 124 16.68 7.66 8.87
CA PHE A 124 17.13 6.32 9.29
C PHE A 124 16.11 5.58 10.16
N THR A 125 14.94 6.17 10.41
CA THR A 125 13.91 5.61 11.30
C THR A 125 13.07 4.50 10.66
N GLY A 126 13.06 4.42 9.32
CA GLY A 126 12.15 3.54 8.60
C GLY A 126 12.52 2.05 8.71
N SER A 127 11.53 1.22 9.04
CA SER A 127 11.54 -0.23 8.82
C SER A 127 10.50 -0.57 7.76
N MET A 128 10.90 -1.18 6.64
CA MET A 128 9.96 -1.54 5.57
C MET A 128 9.27 -2.89 5.86
N VAL A 129 8.01 -3.04 5.43
CA VAL A 129 7.25 -4.29 5.57
C VAL A 129 7.44 -5.19 4.35
N VAL A 130 8.60 -5.85 4.28
CA VAL A 130 8.93 -6.78 3.19
C VAL A 130 9.87 -7.88 3.69
N ASN A 131 9.64 -9.10 3.25
CA ASN A 131 10.55 -10.24 3.39
C ASN A 131 10.98 -10.69 2.00
N LEU A 132 12.28 -10.76 1.76
CA LEU A 132 12.83 -11.22 0.48
C LEU A 132 12.72 -12.75 0.35
N VAL A 133 12.73 -13.23 -0.89
CA VAL A 133 12.81 -14.67 -1.19
C VAL A 133 14.01 -15.28 -0.45
N ASP A 134 13.81 -16.47 0.12
CA ASP A 134 14.78 -17.16 0.97
C ASP A 134 15.31 -16.36 2.18
N TYR A 135 14.60 -15.31 2.60
CA TYR A 135 15.00 -14.41 3.69
C TYR A 135 16.39 -13.78 3.48
N GLN A 136 16.74 -13.48 2.23
CA GLN A 136 17.98 -12.78 1.91
C GLN A 136 18.02 -11.39 2.59
N GLY A 137 19.22 -10.92 2.94
CA GLY A 137 19.40 -9.62 3.58
C GLY A 137 19.32 -8.42 2.63
N GLN A 138 19.55 -8.65 1.33
CA GLN A 138 19.48 -7.62 0.29
C GLN A 138 19.26 -8.27 -1.08
N VAL A 139 18.68 -7.52 -2.02
CA VAL A 139 18.53 -7.94 -3.42
C VAL A 139 18.66 -6.73 -4.33
N THR A 140 19.18 -6.92 -5.54
CA THR A 140 19.15 -5.89 -6.60
C THR A 140 17.82 -5.97 -7.33
N VAL A 141 17.11 -4.85 -7.42
CA VAL A 141 15.79 -4.79 -8.05
C VAL A 141 15.82 -3.96 -9.33
N PRO A 142 15.10 -4.38 -10.39
CA PRO A 142 14.85 -3.52 -11.53
C PRO A 142 14.04 -2.30 -11.08
N ARG A 143 14.41 -1.11 -11.59
CA ARG A 143 13.81 0.16 -11.13
C ARG A 143 12.31 0.28 -11.44
N ASN A 144 11.88 -0.30 -12.58
CA ASN A 144 10.55 -0.07 -13.16
C ASN A 144 9.77 -1.37 -13.35
N GLU A 145 10.19 -2.46 -12.72
CA GLU A 145 9.52 -3.75 -12.82
C GLU A 145 9.23 -4.28 -11.40
N PRO A 146 8.12 -5.01 -11.19
CA PRO A 146 7.88 -5.67 -9.93
C PRO A 146 9.01 -6.65 -9.59
N VAL A 147 9.31 -6.77 -8.30
CA VAL A 147 10.24 -7.77 -7.77
C VAL A 147 9.47 -8.83 -6.98
N GLU A 148 9.86 -10.08 -7.13
CA GLU A 148 9.32 -11.18 -6.33
C GLU A 148 9.80 -11.06 -4.87
N ILE A 149 8.87 -11.26 -3.94
CA ILE A 149 9.12 -11.22 -2.50
C ILE A 149 8.48 -12.44 -1.85
N PHE A 150 9.01 -12.86 -0.71
CA PHE A 150 8.41 -13.95 0.06
C PHE A 150 7.12 -13.50 0.77
N ALA A 151 7.12 -12.30 1.35
CA ALA A 151 5.95 -11.73 2.00
C ALA A 151 5.99 -10.20 2.03
N GLY A 152 4.82 -9.57 1.82
CA GLY A 152 4.64 -8.13 1.89
C GLY A 152 3.63 -7.71 2.96
N GLY A 153 3.60 -6.41 3.26
CA GLY A 153 2.56 -5.83 4.09
C GLY A 153 1.20 -5.87 3.41
N THR A 154 0.16 -6.20 4.17
CA THR A 154 -1.20 -6.38 3.64
C THR A 154 -2.04 -5.10 3.62
N GLY A 155 -1.46 -3.98 4.07
CA GLY A 155 -2.11 -2.67 4.11
C GLY A 155 -2.03 -1.90 2.80
N PHE A 156 -1.26 -2.38 1.82
CA PHE A 156 -1.21 -1.84 0.47
C PHE A 156 -0.95 -2.98 -0.53
N MET A 157 -2.02 -3.64 -0.97
CA MET A 157 -1.97 -4.80 -1.87
C MET A 157 -3.23 -4.96 -2.72
#